data_AF-A0A960SYS0-F1
#
_entry.id   AF-A0A960SYS0-F1
#
_cell.length_a   1.000
_cell.length_b   1.000
_cell.length_c   1.000
_cell.angle_alpha   90.00
_cell.angle_beta   90.00
_cell.angle_gamma   90.00
#
_symmetry.space_group_name_H-M   'P 1'
#
loop_
_entity.id
_entity.type
_entity.pdbx_description
1 polymer ?
#
loop_
_entity_poly.entity_id
_entity_poly.type
_entity_poly.pdbx_seq_one_letter_code
_entity_poly.pdbx_strand_id
1 'polypeptide(L)'
;MHRRPHLFAALITTLLVSCGSPSIWNAGDLARWVKDQAAAQGCDRSTIQLEDWYRSEDGHNVWHGTCADPETGARRGFAIPVDSVWRPSSGG
;
A
#
# COMPACT_ATOMS: atom_id res chain seq x y z
N MET A 1 2.56 -37.78 -15.83
CA MET A 1 2.24 -36.65 -16.73
C MET A 1 1.12 -35.84 -16.08
N HIS A 2 1.32 -34.51 -15.90
CA HIS A 2 0.31 -33.44 -15.84
C HIS A 2 -0.74 -33.47 -14.69
N ARG A 3 -1.04 -32.44 -13.89
CA ARG A 3 -0.70 -31.01 -13.77
C ARG A 3 -1.14 -30.56 -12.34
N ARG A 4 -0.34 -29.73 -11.65
CA ARG A 4 -0.82 -28.74 -10.65
C ARG A 4 -1.32 -27.50 -11.46
N PRO A 5 -2.22 -26.60 -10.99
CA PRO A 5 -2.30 -26.09 -9.62
C PRO A 5 -3.71 -25.79 -9.07
N HIS A 6 -3.88 -25.86 -7.74
CA HIS A 6 -5.03 -25.22 -7.09
C HIS A 6 -4.72 -23.73 -6.90
N LEU A 7 -5.23 -22.94 -7.83
CA LEU A 7 -5.50 -21.51 -7.68
C LEU A 7 -6.48 -21.33 -6.51
N PHE A 8 -5.98 -21.02 -5.33
CA PHE A 8 -6.80 -20.36 -4.30
C PHE A 8 -6.64 -18.86 -4.49
N ALA A 9 -7.43 -18.32 -5.41
CA ALA A 9 -7.64 -16.89 -5.56
C ALA A 9 -8.34 -16.39 -4.28
N ALA A 10 -7.58 -15.79 -3.37
CA ALA A 10 -8.12 -15.05 -2.25
C ALA A 10 -8.66 -13.71 -2.77
N LEU A 11 -9.92 -13.72 -3.24
CA LEU A 11 -10.71 -12.52 -3.46
C LEU A 11 -11.08 -11.95 -2.08
N ILE A 12 -10.26 -11.04 -1.55
CA ILE A 12 -10.59 -10.28 -0.36
C ILE A 12 -11.24 -8.97 -0.80
N THR A 13 -12.57 -8.99 -0.85
CA THR A 13 -13.44 -7.82 -0.93
C THR A 13 -13.19 -6.92 0.27
N THR A 14 -12.61 -5.74 0.09
CA THR A 14 -12.58 -4.69 1.12
C THR A 14 -13.47 -3.53 0.69
N LEU A 15 -14.70 -3.56 1.18
CA LEU A 15 -15.60 -2.43 1.25
C LEU A 15 -15.14 -1.53 2.40
N LEU A 16 -14.61 -0.34 2.13
CA LEU A 16 -14.42 0.70 3.14
C LEU A 16 -14.95 2.04 2.62
N VAL A 17 -16.17 2.34 3.08
CA VAL A 17 -16.70 3.65 3.52
C VAL A 17 -16.18 4.90 2.79
N SER A 18 -17.09 5.48 2.00
CA SER A 18 -17.11 6.89 1.59
C SER A 18 -17.24 7.81 2.82
N CYS A 19 -16.28 8.72 3.02
CA CYS A 19 -16.52 10.08 3.49
C CYS A 19 -15.26 10.93 3.25
N GLY A 20 -15.28 11.77 2.22
CA GLY A 20 -14.27 12.81 1.92
C GLY A 20 -12.83 12.35 1.97
N SER A 21 -12.26 11.92 0.82
CA SER A 21 -10.81 11.70 0.72
C SER A 21 -10.09 12.91 1.30
N PRO A 22 -9.34 12.79 2.41
CA PRO A 22 -8.46 13.86 2.84
C PRO A 22 -7.49 14.03 1.68
N SER A 23 -7.64 15.11 0.92
CA SER A 23 -6.67 15.46 -0.10
C SER A 23 -5.34 15.56 0.66
N ILE A 24 -4.41 14.68 0.37
CA ILE A 24 -3.13 14.69 1.02
C ILE A 24 -2.32 15.77 0.32
N TRP A 25 -2.15 16.92 0.99
CA TRP A 25 -1.56 18.12 0.39
C TRP A 25 -0.03 18.16 0.48
N ASN A 26 0.61 17.20 1.14
CA ASN A 26 2.07 17.11 1.22
C ASN A 26 2.59 15.66 1.33
N ALA A 27 3.85 15.49 0.95
CA ALA A 27 4.57 14.21 0.94
C ALA A 27 4.61 13.49 2.30
N GLY A 28 4.70 14.24 3.41
CA GLY A 28 4.77 13.69 4.76
C GLY A 28 3.46 13.04 5.21
N ASP A 29 2.34 13.68 4.87
CA ASP A 29 1.01 13.15 5.12
C ASP A 29 0.73 11.91 4.26
N LEU A 30 1.25 11.89 3.02
CA LEU A 30 1.14 10.71 2.16
C LEU A 30 1.89 9.52 2.76
N ALA A 31 3.14 9.74 3.17
CA ALA A 31 3.95 8.71 3.82
C ALA A 31 3.27 8.16 5.09
N ARG A 32 2.63 9.02 5.90
CA ARG A 32 1.89 8.58 7.09
C ARG A 32 0.68 7.73 6.73
N TRP A 33 -0.11 8.16 5.75
CA TRP A 33 -1.26 7.41 5.26
C TRP A 33 -0.84 6.04 4.70
N VAL A 34 0.24 5.97 3.90
CA VAL A 34 0.76 4.68 3.40
C VAL A 34 1.17 3.77 4.55
N LYS A 35 1.82 4.29 5.59
CA LYS A 35 2.16 3.53 6.80
C LYS A 35 0.92 3.04 7.55
N ASP A 36 -0.16 3.82 7.60
CA ASP A 36 -1.45 3.40 8.18
C ASP A 36 -2.06 2.24 7.40
N GLN A 37 -2.07 2.33 6.07
CA GLN A 37 -2.58 1.25 5.21
C GLN A 37 -1.74 -0.03 5.34
N ALA A 38 -0.41 0.09 5.33
CA ALA A 38 0.47 -1.07 5.50
C ALA A 38 0.28 -1.73 6.88
N ALA A 39 0.10 -0.94 7.95
CA ALA A 39 -0.20 -1.47 9.28
C ALA A 39 -1.56 -2.19 9.31
N ALA A 40 -2.58 -1.65 8.65
CA ALA A 40 -3.88 -2.32 8.49
C ALA A 40 -3.79 -3.64 7.70
N GLN A 41 -2.77 -3.81 6.85
CA GLN A 41 -2.45 -5.06 6.16
C GLN A 41 -1.58 -6.02 6.98
N GLY A 42 -1.37 -5.77 8.27
CA GLY A 42 -0.61 -6.65 9.16
C GLY A 42 0.90 -6.38 9.16
N CYS A 43 1.33 -5.16 8.89
CA CYS A 43 2.71 -4.74 9.17
C CYS A 43 2.82 -4.21 10.60
N ASP A 44 3.93 -4.49 11.29
CA ASP A 44 4.28 -3.69 12.46
C ASP A 44 4.65 -2.28 11.99
N ARG A 45 3.81 -1.31 12.36
CA ARG A 45 3.96 0.10 12.01
C ARG A 45 5.34 0.66 12.33
N SER A 46 5.97 0.26 13.43
CA SER A 46 7.26 0.78 13.89
C SER A 46 8.42 0.36 12.98
N THR A 47 8.23 -0.71 12.21
CA THR A 47 9.27 -1.30 11.35
C THR A 47 9.17 -0.89 9.89
N ILE A 48 8.11 -0.16 9.52
CA ILE A 48 7.84 0.21 8.13
C ILE A 48 8.94 1.12 7.59
N GLN A 49 9.58 0.66 6.53
CA GLN A 49 10.51 1.40 5.70
C GLN A 49 9.88 1.59 4.33
N LEU A 50 9.58 2.84 4.00
CA LEU A 50 9.10 3.22 2.67
C LEU A 50 10.30 3.39 1.74
N GLU A 51 10.10 3.10 0.47
CA GLU A 51 11.00 3.62 -0.57
C GLU A 51 10.93 5.16 -0.62
N ASP A 52 11.92 5.78 -1.28
CA ASP A 52 12.05 7.24 -1.34
C ASP A 52 10.79 7.92 -1.88
N TRP A 53 10.12 7.31 -2.86
CA TRP A 53 8.88 7.82 -3.45
C TRP A 53 8.02 6.71 -4.05
N TYR A 54 6.76 7.02 -4.36
CA TYR A 54 5.92 6.13 -5.15
C TYR A 54 6.38 6.07 -6.61
N ARG A 55 6.06 4.99 -7.31
CA ARG A 55 6.33 4.79 -8.74
C ARG A 55 5.02 4.62 -9.50
N SER A 56 5.02 5.02 -10.77
CA SER A 56 3.91 4.74 -11.67
C SER A 56 4.05 3.33 -12.23
N GLU A 57 3.08 2.47 -11.97
CA GLU A 57 3.03 1.07 -12.39
C GLU A 57 1.66 0.80 -13.00
N ASP A 58 1.61 0.33 -14.25
CA ASP A 58 0.36 0.02 -14.97
C ASP A 58 -0.70 1.14 -14.97
N GLY A 59 -0.26 2.41 -14.95
CA GLY A 59 -1.15 3.58 -14.93
C GLY A 59 -1.61 4.02 -13.54
N HIS A 60 -1.10 3.40 -12.49
CA HIS A 60 -1.39 3.70 -11.09
C HIS A 60 -0.13 4.15 -10.36
N ASN A 61 -0.28 5.07 -9.39
CA ASN A 61 0.81 5.44 -8.50
C ASN A 61 0.82 4.49 -7.31
N VAL A 62 1.92 3.78 -7.10
CA VAL A 62 2.07 2.76 -6.06
C VAL A 62 3.30 3.06 -5.21
N TRP A 63 3.11 3.13 -3.90
CA TRP A 63 4.23 3.29 -2.95
C TRP A 63 4.60 1.94 -2.34
N HIS A 64 5.83 1.52 -2.59
CA HIS A 64 6.39 0.29 -2.08
C HIS A 64 7.15 0.53 -0.77
N GLY A 65 7.24 -0.54 0.02
CA GLY A 65 8.04 -0.54 1.22
C GLY A 65 8.22 -1.95 1.76
N THR A 66 8.89 -2.03 2.90
CA THR A 66 9.06 -3.27 3.66
C THR A 66 8.67 -3.06 5.10
N CYS A 67 8.24 -4.14 5.74
CA CYS A 67 7.89 -4.16 7.16
C CYS A 67 8.21 -5.53 7.76
N ALA A 68 8.28 -5.60 9.08
CA ALA A 68 8.20 -6.85 9.80
C ALA A 68 6.74 -7.24 10.02
N ASP A 69 6.47 -8.54 9.92
CA ASP A 69 5.25 -9.15 10.39
C ASP A 69 5.27 -9.19 11.94
N PRO A 70 4.23 -8.70 12.63
CA PRO A 70 4.23 -8.58 14.09
C PRO A 70 4.17 -9.92 14.82
N GLU A 71 3.70 -10.99 14.17
CA GLU A 71 3.55 -12.31 14.77
C GLU A 71 4.82 -13.15 14.61
N THR A 72 5.44 -13.06 13.43
CA THR A 72 6.58 -13.91 13.04
C THR A 72 7.92 -13.17 13.07
N GLY A 73 7.91 -11.83 13.07
CA GLY A 73 9.09 -10.98 12.91
C GLY A 73 9.71 -11.03 11.50
N ALA A 74 9.12 -11.80 10.56
CA ALA A 74 9.65 -11.95 9.22
C ALA A 74 9.49 -10.66 8.41
N ARG A 75 10.52 -10.29 7.64
CA ARG A 75 10.43 -9.13 6.74
C ARG A 75 9.69 -9.49 5.47
N ARG A 76 8.76 -8.62 5.05
CA ARG A 76 8.05 -8.72 3.77
C ARG A 76 7.90 -7.37 3.09
N GLY A 77 7.74 -7.41 1.78
CA GLY A 77 7.37 -6.25 0.97
C GLY A 77 5.86 -5.97 1.02
N PHE A 78 5.50 -4.72 0.78
CA PHE A 78 4.13 -4.30 0.51
C PHE A 78 4.09 -3.26 -0.62
N ALA A 79 2.91 -3.07 -1.19
CA ALA A 79 2.63 -2.11 -2.23
C ALA A 79 1.26 -1.46 -1.96
N ILE A 80 1.23 -0.13 -1.82
CA ILE A 80 0.00 0.62 -1.55
C ILE A 80 -0.29 1.57 -2.71
N PRO A 81 -1.42 1.42 -3.43
CA PRO A 81 -1.87 2.41 -4.40
C PRO A 81 -2.21 3.74 -3.72
N VAL A 82 -1.70 4.86 -4.24
CA VAL A 82 -1.88 6.20 -3.65
C VAL A 82 -2.84 7.11 -4.43
N ASP A 83 -3.29 6.70 -5.62
CA ASP A 83 -4.11 7.55 -6.52
C ASP A 83 -5.41 8.08 -5.91
N SER A 84 -5.95 7.38 -4.90
CA SER A 84 -7.20 7.75 -4.22
C SER A 84 -7.07 8.97 -3.31
N VAL A 85 -5.84 9.28 -2.87
CA VAL A 85 -5.54 10.33 -1.89
C VAL A 85 -4.45 11.30 -2.37
N TRP A 86 -3.66 10.88 -3.35
CA TRP A 86 -2.60 11.66 -3.96
C TRP A 86 -2.92 11.94 -5.42
N ARG A 87 -3.18 13.21 -5.71
CA ARG A 87 -3.14 13.73 -7.08
C ARG A 87 -1.89 14.59 -7.14
N PRO A 88 -0.81 14.19 -7.82
CA PRO A 88 0.26 15.12 -8.09
C PRO A 88 -0.39 16.32 -8.77
N SER A 89 -0.07 17.54 -8.32
CA SER A 89 -0.48 18.74 -9.04
C SER A 89 -0.01 18.55 -10.47
N SER A 90 -0.94 18.31 -11.38
CA SER A 90 -0.69 18.32 -12.80
C SER A 90 0.02 19.65 -13.08
N GLY A 91 1.32 19.60 -13.35
CA GLY A 91 2.06 20.78 -13.75
C GLY A 91 1.31 21.38 -14.93
N GLY A 92 0.80 22.60 -14.74
CA GLY A 92 0.23 23.40 -15.81
C GLY A 92 1.30 23.84 -16.79
#